data_AF-A0A383DEZ9-F1
#
_entry.id   AF-A0A383DEZ9-F1
#
_cell.length_a   1.000
_cell.length_b   1.000
_cell.length_c   1.000
_cell.angle_alpha   90.00
_cell.angle_beta   90.00
_cell.angle_gamma   90.00
#
_symmetry.space_group_name_H-M   'P 1'
#
loop_
_entity.id
_entity.type
_entity.pdbx_description
1 polymer ?
#
loop_
_entity_poly.entity_id
_entity_poly.type
_entity_poly.pdbx_seq_one_letter_code
_entity_poly.pdbx_strand_id
1 'polypeptide(L)' 'MLENSKYMFKKRENVAEIEEGSLLSPKFDNDGLIPVITTCSRTKEILMHGYMNVEALKLTIETKEAHYWSRSRKQIWH' A
#
# COMPACT_ATOMS: atom_id res chain seq x y z
N MET A 1 18.79 7.78 16.13
CA MET A 1 17.52 7.93 15.40
C MET A 1 17.39 6.80 14.38
N LEU A 2 17.19 5.55 14.82
CA LEU A 2 17.11 4.39 13.91
C LEU A 2 16.29 3.30 14.58
N GLU A 3 14.96 3.38 14.53
CA GLU A 3 14.11 2.24 14.90
C GLU A 3 12.66 2.24 14.33
N ASN A 4 12.31 3.14 13.41
CA ASN A 4 10.95 3.17 12.84
C ASN A 4 10.76 2.30 11.57
N SER A 5 11.84 1.76 10.98
CA SER A 5 11.79 1.07 9.68
C SER A 5 11.13 -0.33 9.73
N LYS A 6 11.09 -0.97 10.91
CA LYS A 6 10.71 -2.37 11.00
C LYS A 6 9.20 -2.63 10.84
N TYR A 7 8.34 -1.61 11.01
CA TYR A 7 6.88 -1.76 10.99
C TYR A 7 6.17 -0.53 10.43
N MET A 8 6.41 -0.18 9.15
CA MET A 8 5.66 0.90 8.47
C MET A 8 4.14 0.69 8.49
N PHE A 9 3.69 -0.57 8.59
CA PHE A 9 2.29 -0.93 8.76
C PHE A 9 2.08 -1.66 10.08
N LYS A 10 1.06 -1.26 10.83
CA LYS A 10 0.65 -1.92 12.08
C LYS A 10 -0.12 -3.20 11.76
N LYS A 11 0.02 -4.21 12.63
CA LYS A 11 -0.82 -5.42 12.56
C LYS A 11 -2.27 -5.08 12.94
N ARG A 12 -3.22 -5.76 12.30
CA ARG A 12 -4.66 -5.61 12.54
C ARG A 12 -5.09 -6.43 13.76
N GLU A 13 -4.92 -5.86 14.96
CA GLU A 13 -5.24 -6.54 16.23
C GLU A 13 -6.59 -6.11 16.84
N ASN A 14 -6.96 -4.83 16.70
CA ASN A 14 -8.18 -4.25 17.28
C ASN A 14 -8.93 -3.41 16.24
N VAL A 15 -10.25 -3.63 16.10
CA VAL A 15 -11.11 -2.90 15.15
C VAL A 15 -11.13 -1.39 15.43
N ALA A 16 -11.25 -0.98 16.70
CA ALA A 16 -11.26 0.44 17.05
C ALA A 16 -9.97 1.14 16.61
N GLU A 17 -8.82 0.47 16.78
CA GLU A 17 -7.54 1.02 16.33
C GLU A 17 -7.36 1.02 14.81
N ILE A 18 -8.00 0.10 14.09
CA ILE A 18 -7.94 0.03 12.63
C ILE A 18 -8.73 1.17 12.00
N GLU A 19 -9.91 1.47 12.55
CA GLU A 19 -10.84 2.46 12.00
C GLU A 19 -10.54 3.89 12.50
N GLU A 20 -10.11 4.04 13.76
CA GLU A 20 -9.94 5.35 14.41
C GLU A 20 -8.48 5.65 14.81
N GLY A 21 -7.56 4.70 14.63
CA GLY A 21 -6.16 4.88 14.99
C GLY A 21 -5.37 5.74 14.00
N SER A 22 -4.18 6.19 14.44
CA SER A 22 -3.27 7.00 13.63
C SER A 22 -2.30 6.18 12.76
N LEU A 23 -2.27 4.86 12.94
CA LEU A 23 -1.34 3.97 12.26
C LEU A 23 -2.04 3.20 11.14
N LEU A 24 -1.43 3.23 9.95
CA LEU A 24 -1.96 2.51 8.80
C LEU A 24 -1.83 0.99 8.98
N SER A 25 -2.94 0.27 8.81
CA SER A 25 -3.02 -1.19 8.97
C SER A 25 -3.64 -1.87 7.74
N PRO A 26 -2.96 -1.89 6.57
CA PRO A 26 -3.53 -2.40 5.33
C PRO A 26 -3.86 -3.89 5.44
N LYS A 27 -4.97 -4.30 4.79
CA LYS A 27 -5.37 -5.71 4.70
C LYS A 27 -4.93 -6.28 3.36
N PHE A 28 -3.83 -7.01 3.38
CA PHE A 28 -3.39 -7.81 2.24
C PHE A 28 -4.17 -9.12 2.17
N ASP A 29 -4.35 -9.65 0.97
CA ASP A 29 -4.92 -10.97 0.73
C ASP A 29 -3.91 -12.10 1.04
N ASN A 30 -4.31 -13.34 0.76
CA ASN A 30 -3.47 -14.52 1.01
C ASN A 30 -2.19 -14.55 0.16
N ASP A 31 -2.17 -13.83 -0.96
CA ASP A 31 -0.99 -13.71 -1.84
C ASP A 31 -0.10 -12.52 -1.44
N GLY A 32 -0.46 -11.81 -0.36
CA GLY A 32 0.26 -10.63 0.10
C GLY A 32 0.01 -9.38 -0.75
N LEU A 33 -1.12 -9.32 -1.45
CA LEU A 33 -1.48 -8.24 -2.36
C LEU A 33 -2.65 -7.40 -1.85
N ILE A 34 -2.70 -6.14 -2.27
CA ILE A 34 -3.82 -5.22 -2.07
C ILE A 34 -4.23 -4.62 -3.43
N PRO A 35 -5.53 -4.58 -3.78
CA PRO A 35 -5.99 -3.90 -4.98
C PRO A 35 -5.88 -2.38 -4.81
N VAL A 36 -5.50 -1.69 -5.88
CA VAL A 36 -5.28 -0.24 -5.90
C VAL A 36 -5.99 0.38 -7.09
N ILE A 37 -6.74 1.44 -6.84
CA ILE A 37 -7.36 2.28 -7.86
C ILE A 37 -6.63 3.62 -7.87
N THR A 38 -6.06 3.96 -9.02
CA THR A 38 -5.38 5.23 -9.22
C THR A 38 -6.33 6.21 -9.86
N THR A 39 -6.46 7.39 -9.27
CA THR A 39 -7.32 8.45 -9.77
C THR A 39 -6.55 9.73 -10.04
N CYS A 40 -7.06 10.53 -10.98
CA CYS A 40 -6.56 11.88 -11.17
C CYS A 40 -6.95 12.73 -9.96
N SER A 41 -5.96 13.35 -9.29
CA SER A 41 -6.21 14.15 -8.09
C SER A 41 -7.13 15.36 -8.33
N ARG A 42 -7.12 15.91 -9.55
CA ARG A 42 -7.94 17.06 -9.98
C ARG A 42 -9.33 16.65 -10.45
N THR A 43 -9.42 15.75 -11.44
CA THR A 43 -10.69 15.41 -12.11
C THR A 43 -11.45 14.27 -11.42
N LYS A 44 -10.79 13.52 -10.52
CA LYS A 44 -11.31 12.30 -9.89
C LYS A 44 -11.58 11.14 -10.85
N GLU A 45 -11.15 11.27 -12.10
CA GLU A 45 -11.23 10.18 -13.08
C GLU A 45 -10.38 9.00 -12.65
N ILE A 46 -10.89 7.80 -12.90
CA ILE A 46 -10.15 6.55 -12.71
C ILE A 46 -9.16 6.41 -13.86
N LEU A 47 -7.88 6.30 -13.52
CA LEU A 47 -6.80 6.16 -14.48
C LEU A 47 -6.39 4.69 -14.67
N MET A 48 -6.34 3.94 -13.56
CA MET A 48 -5.82 2.57 -13.58
C MET A 48 -6.29 1.75 -12.37
N HIS A 49 -6.42 0.44 -12.58
CA HIS A 49 -6.54 -0.57 -11.53
C HIS A 49 -5.29 -1.47 -11.53
N GLY A 50 -4.68 -1.64 -10.36
CA GLY A 50 -3.46 -2.41 -10.18
C GLY A 50 -3.43 -3.12 -8.83
N TYR A 51 -2.28 -3.72 -8.53
CA TYR A 51 -2.02 -4.38 -7.25
C TYR A 51 -0.72 -3.87 -6.66
N MET A 52 -0.63 -3.83 -5.34
CA MET A 52 0.61 -3.60 -4.61
C MET A 52 0.85 -4.76 -3.65
N ASN A 53 2.11 -5.20 -3.53
CA ASN A 53 2.54 -5.98 -2.37
C ASN A 53 3.00 -5.02 -1.25
N VAL A 54 3.44 -5.56 -0.11
CA VAL A 54 3.92 -4.75 1.02
C VAL A 54 5.05 -3.80 0.60
N GLU A 55 6.00 -4.26 -0.22
CA GLU A 55 7.14 -3.46 -0.67
C GLU A 55 6.73 -2.32 -1.61
N ALA A 56 5.88 -2.59 -2.59
CA ALA A 56 5.36 -1.59 -3.52
C ALA A 56 4.62 -0.46 -2.80
N LEU A 57 3.81 -0.80 -1.79
CA LEU A 57 3.10 0.20 -0.99
C LEU A 57 4.07 1.05 -0.15
N LYS A 58 5.10 0.43 0.43
CA LYS A 58 6.15 1.17 1.17
C LYS A 58 6.89 2.14 0.25
N LEU A 59 7.39 1.65 -0.88
CA LEU A 59 8.07 2.48 -1.88
C LEU A 59 7.19 3.63 -2.36
N THR A 60 5.90 3.37 -2.57
CA THR A 60 4.95 4.43 -2.98
C THR A 60 4.88 5.58 -1.99
N ILE A 61 4.86 5.28 -0.68
CA ILE A 61 4.78 6.30 0.37
C ILE A 61 6.14 6.99 0.56
N GLU A 62 7.24 6.25 0.51
CA GLU A 62 8.59 6.78 0.72
C GLU A 62 9.04 7.69 -0.44
N THR A 63 8.83 7.24 -1.69
CA THR A 63 9.22 7.96 -2.90
C THR A 63 8.21 9.01 -3.32
N LYS A 64 6.95 8.88 -2.89
CA LYS A 64 5.79 9.66 -3.37
C LYS A 64 5.49 9.45 -4.86
N GLU A 65 5.99 8.35 -5.44
CA GLU A 65 5.74 7.92 -6.81
C GLU A 65 5.00 6.58 -6.81
N ALA A 66 4.12 6.34 -7.77
CA ALA A 66 3.29 5.14 -7.74
C ALA A 66 4.08 3.88 -8.12
N HIS A 67 4.28 2.98 -7.15
CA HIS A 67 4.94 1.68 -7.36
C HIS A 67 3.91 0.57 -7.25
N TYR A 68 3.88 -0.35 -8.20
CA TYR A 68 2.95 -1.48 -8.24
C TYR A 68 3.69 -2.82 -8.21
N TRP A 69 2.94 -3.89 -7.97
CA TRP A 69 3.42 -5.26 -8.09
C TRP A 69 2.89 -5.91 -9.36
N SER A 70 3.79 -6.29 -10.26
CA SER A 70 3.43 -7.07 -11.44
C SER A 70 3.21 -8.53 -11.03
N ARG A 71 1.95 -8.97 -10.98
CA ARG A 71 1.61 -10.37 -10.62
C ARG A 71 2.18 -11.41 -11.59
N SER A 72 2.28 -11.06 -12.88
CA SER A 72 2.81 -11.94 -13.92
C SER A 72 4.34 -12.02 -13.90
N ARG A 73 5.02 -10.88 -13.71
CA ARG A 73 6.49 -10.81 -13.67
C ARG A 73 7.09 -11.05 -12.29
N LYS A 74 6.26 -11.05 -11.24
CA LYS A 74 6.66 -11.17 -9.82
C LYS A 74 7.76 -10.18 -9.44
N GLN A 75 7.58 -8.92 -9.84
CA GLN A 75 8.52 -7.84 -9.57
C GLN A 75 7.78 -6.51 -9.35
N ILE A 76 8.48 -5.55 -8.74
CA ILE A 76 8.05 -4.16 -8.68
C ILE A 76 7.99 -3.57 -10.10
N TRP A 77 6.93 -2.81 -10.37
CA TRP A 77 6.75 -1.98 -11.54
C TRP A 77 6.61 -0.52 -11.10
N HIS A 78 7.48 0.34 -11.62
CA HIS A 78 7.48 1.79 -11.42
C HIS A 78 7.08 2.45 -12.74
#